data_AF-A0A3C0KZN2-F1
#
_entry.id   AF-A0A3C0KZN2-F1
#
_cell.length_a   1.000
_cell.length_b   1.000
_cell.length_c   1.000
_cell.angle_alpha   90.00
_cell.angle_beta   90.00
_cell.angle_gamma   90.00
#
_symmetry.space_group_name_H-M   'P 1'
#
loop_
_entity.id
_entity.type
_entity.pdbx_description
1 polymer ?
#
loop_
_entity_poly.entity_id
_entity_poly.type
_entity_poly.pdbx_seq_one_letter_code
_entity_poly.pdbx_strand_id
1 'polypeptide(L)'
;LNDIGLNLTDFRGQFDYETKTGLSAKQIQFDVLGGSTNARIRSELFGNGGVTLIALEGDVDMAPVTDWLDLTLLRLTEGSTVYQGSLSVPYGGREDQPVFEFASDLRGVTIDMPPPTGKIVADARRPLRVTQSFDATGSELAFELDQSASGILRLAGDEVQGGIIEIGRYEPKAAAFDSIRITGALPYASLEEWDEFLLRLDALSKGDVSEAFRARLDSVQVQAAQFDLFGYALEDVALGLYPDAGSWRMTLLNSEVDGMVRLNDNPDVPLEIVLDSLNLISDGALEDPLLGLTSEDLLPADVLIRSVYWDGEDYGRWQFRLQPNDEGVLLSNLTAQSKGMLIDVKEGLHWYPASEAPFSRFEGLVTVEDMRACLAAWGYASGLEGEDFGFQTTLEWPGSPLNIDLDRIRGSINLTGGQGRIVQAEASSGALKLLGIFDFAEIAQRFSFDLSRMLSEGHAFNSMTGSFFLENGLVSI
;
A
#
# COMPACT_ATOMS: atom_id res chain seq x y z
N LEU A 1 41.63 13.27 -13.42
CA LEU A 1 40.27 12.75 -13.71
C LEU A 1 40.17 11.25 -13.44
N ASN A 2 41.23 10.46 -13.63
CA ASN A 2 41.26 9.06 -13.19
C ASN A 2 40.98 8.89 -11.68
N ASP A 3 41.35 9.86 -10.85
CA ASP A 3 41.06 9.86 -9.41
C ASP A 3 39.56 9.93 -9.07
N ILE A 4 38.71 10.35 -10.03
CA ILE A 4 37.24 10.35 -9.92
C ILE A 4 36.58 9.37 -10.90
N GLY A 5 37.35 8.40 -11.44
CA GLY A 5 36.83 7.34 -12.32
C GLY A 5 36.42 7.76 -13.73
N LEU A 6 36.60 9.03 -14.12
CA LEU A 6 36.26 9.51 -15.47
C LEU A 6 37.45 9.41 -16.42
N ASN A 7 37.27 8.63 -17.50
CA ASN A 7 38.24 8.50 -18.59
C ASN A 7 37.85 9.41 -19.77
N LEU A 8 38.74 10.33 -20.14
CA LEU A 8 38.58 11.17 -21.34
C LEU A 8 39.47 10.64 -22.46
N THR A 9 38.88 10.34 -23.61
CA THR A 9 39.62 9.89 -24.81
C THR A 9 39.50 10.91 -25.94
N ASP A 10 40.32 10.75 -26.98
CA ASP A 10 40.30 11.60 -28.19
C ASP A 10 40.36 13.11 -27.94
N PHE A 11 41.04 13.51 -26.87
CA PHE A 11 41.15 14.89 -26.43
C PHE A 11 41.88 15.78 -27.45
N ARG A 12 41.21 16.85 -27.90
CA ARG A 12 41.73 17.86 -28.82
C ARG A 12 41.31 19.25 -28.36
N GLY A 13 42.26 20.16 -28.18
CA GLY A 13 41.96 21.54 -27.81
C GLY A 13 43.23 22.38 -27.70
N GLN A 14 43.06 23.70 -27.79
CA GLN A 14 44.12 24.67 -27.52
C GLN A 14 43.74 25.48 -26.29
N PHE A 15 44.68 25.58 -25.36
CA PHE A 15 44.55 26.36 -24.13
C PHE A 15 45.42 27.61 -24.23
N ASP A 16 44.83 28.74 -23.88
CA ASP A 16 45.53 30.01 -23.81
C ASP A 16 45.44 30.52 -22.35
N TYR A 17 46.57 30.99 -21.81
CA TYR A 17 46.62 31.61 -20.49
C TYR A 17 47.28 32.98 -20.59
N GLU A 18 46.58 34.01 -20.12
CA GLU A 18 47.16 35.34 -19.94
C GLU A 18 46.85 35.87 -18.54
N THR A 19 47.82 36.52 -17.90
CA THR A 19 47.65 37.04 -16.53
C THR A 19 46.47 38.01 -16.39
N LYS A 20 46.08 38.71 -17.46
CA LYS A 20 44.99 39.71 -17.46
C LYS A 20 43.61 39.13 -17.76
N THR A 21 43.53 37.95 -18.38
CA THR A 21 42.26 37.35 -18.85
C THR A 21 42.03 35.93 -18.31
N GLY A 22 43.03 35.34 -17.63
CA GLY A 22 42.96 34.03 -17.00
C GLY A 22 43.16 32.88 -18.00
N LEU A 23 42.67 31.69 -17.62
CA LEU A 23 42.65 30.51 -18.47
C LEU A 23 41.47 30.60 -19.45
N SER A 24 41.72 30.31 -20.72
CA SER A 24 40.68 30.25 -21.74
C SER A 24 40.93 29.14 -22.76
N ALA A 25 39.86 28.62 -23.32
CA ALA A 25 39.89 27.69 -24.44
C ALA A 25 38.59 27.83 -25.24
N LYS A 26 38.69 28.14 -26.54
CA LYS A 26 37.51 28.40 -27.37
C LYS A 26 36.78 27.15 -27.81
N GLN A 27 37.53 26.06 -28.01
CA GLN A 27 37.00 24.78 -28.46
C GLN A 27 37.92 23.67 -27.97
N ILE A 28 37.38 22.83 -27.11
CA ILE A 28 37.96 21.57 -26.68
C ILE A 28 36.97 20.48 -27.09
N GLN A 29 37.44 19.36 -27.60
CA GLN A 29 36.63 18.18 -27.88
C GLN A 29 37.27 16.96 -27.23
N PHE A 30 36.47 16.09 -26.64
CA PHE A 30 36.89 14.80 -26.09
C PHE A 30 35.70 13.86 -26.02
N ASP A 31 35.98 12.56 -25.99
CA ASP A 31 34.97 11.53 -25.80
C ASP A 31 34.95 11.10 -24.33
N VAL A 32 33.75 10.92 -23.78
CA VAL A 32 33.51 10.60 -22.36
C VAL A 32 32.15 9.92 -22.23
N LEU A 33 32.04 8.94 -21.33
CA LEU A 33 30.77 8.26 -21.01
C LEU A 33 30.00 7.76 -22.26
N GLY A 34 30.73 7.25 -23.25
CA GLY A 34 30.16 6.70 -24.49
C GLY A 34 29.77 7.70 -25.57
N GLY A 35 29.89 9.01 -25.32
CA GLY A 35 29.54 10.06 -26.29
C GLY A 35 30.65 11.11 -26.48
N SER A 36 30.38 12.12 -27.30
CA SER A 36 31.35 13.19 -27.63
C SER A 36 30.96 14.51 -27.00
N THR A 37 31.92 15.17 -26.35
CA THR A 37 31.70 16.43 -25.62
C THR A 37 32.56 17.54 -26.20
N ASN A 38 31.92 18.69 -26.45
CA ASN A 38 32.59 19.95 -26.72
C ASN A 38 32.62 20.80 -25.45
N ALA A 39 33.78 21.37 -25.14
CA ALA A 39 33.96 22.25 -24.00
C ALA A 39 34.53 23.62 -24.38
N ARG A 40 34.14 24.65 -23.62
CA ARG A 40 34.71 26.00 -23.69
C ARG A 40 35.12 26.44 -22.29
N ILE A 41 36.29 27.06 -22.16
CA ILE A 41 36.79 27.58 -20.89
C ILE A 41 36.90 29.10 -20.99
N ARG A 42 36.38 29.80 -19.98
CA ARG A 42 36.58 31.24 -19.79
C ARG A 42 36.86 31.52 -18.32
N SER A 43 37.66 32.54 -18.05
CA SER A 43 37.89 33.03 -16.69
C SER A 43 37.28 34.42 -16.52
N GLU A 44 36.57 34.63 -15.42
CA GLU A 44 36.06 35.93 -14.98
C GLU A 44 36.86 36.38 -13.75
N LEU A 45 37.55 37.52 -13.85
CA LEU A 45 38.48 38.00 -12.82
C LEU A 45 37.83 39.03 -11.89
N PHE A 46 37.95 38.82 -10.58
CA PHE A 46 37.42 39.68 -9.53
C PHE A 46 38.52 40.07 -8.53
N GLY A 47 39.29 41.12 -8.84
CA GLY A 47 40.38 41.58 -7.98
C GLY A 47 41.55 40.58 -7.95
N ASN A 48 41.84 40.01 -6.77
CA ASN A 48 42.89 38.98 -6.61
C ASN A 48 42.36 37.54 -6.79
N GLY A 49 41.09 37.39 -7.13
CA GLY A 49 40.43 36.11 -7.40
C GLY A 49 39.65 36.14 -8.69
N GLY A 50 38.83 35.11 -8.91
CA GLY A 50 38.03 34.95 -10.10
C GLY A 50 37.28 33.63 -10.11
N VAL A 51 36.62 33.35 -11.23
CA VAL A 51 35.90 32.10 -11.49
C VAL A 51 36.34 31.56 -12.83
N THR A 52 36.75 30.30 -12.87
CA THR A 52 36.93 29.57 -14.12
C THR A 52 35.61 28.87 -14.46
N LEU A 53 35.05 29.21 -15.61
CA LEU A 53 33.80 28.63 -16.12
C LEU A 53 34.13 27.68 -17.26
N ILE A 54 33.70 26.43 -17.11
CA ILE A 54 33.85 25.37 -18.11
C ILE A 54 32.43 25.02 -18.59
N ALA A 55 32.09 25.41 -19.80
CA ALA A 55 30.82 25.04 -20.43
C ALA A 55 31.02 23.76 -21.24
N LEU A 56 30.08 22.81 -21.12
CA LEU A 56 30.08 21.50 -21.76
C LEU A 56 28.79 21.34 -22.60
N GLU A 57 28.91 20.83 -23.81
CA GLU A 57 27.79 20.47 -24.69
C GLU A 57 28.15 19.16 -25.39
N GLY A 58 27.34 18.12 -25.24
CA GLY A 58 27.66 16.80 -25.80
C GLY A 58 26.54 15.79 -25.65
N ASP A 59 26.87 14.54 -25.91
CA ASP A 59 26.00 13.39 -25.68
C ASP A 59 26.65 12.37 -24.72
N VAL A 60 25.82 11.58 -24.06
CA VAL A 60 26.22 10.50 -23.16
C VAL A 60 25.35 9.27 -23.37
N ASP A 61 25.93 8.09 -23.19
CA ASP A 61 25.25 6.80 -23.11
C ASP A 61 25.01 6.44 -21.64
N MET A 62 23.80 6.01 -21.30
CA MET A 62 23.43 5.68 -19.92
C MET A 62 24.17 4.47 -19.36
N ALA A 63 24.64 3.53 -20.19
CA ALA A 63 25.38 2.36 -19.70
C ALA A 63 26.72 2.76 -19.05
N PRO A 64 27.62 3.50 -19.72
CA PRO A 64 28.82 4.05 -19.09
C PRO A 64 28.54 4.97 -17.90
N VAL A 65 27.44 5.74 -17.93
CA VAL A 65 27.03 6.60 -16.79
C VAL A 65 26.67 5.76 -15.57
N THR A 66 25.92 4.68 -15.77
CA THR A 66 25.54 3.73 -14.72
C THR A 66 26.77 3.06 -14.12
N ASP A 67 27.72 2.62 -14.95
CA ASP A 67 28.96 2.01 -14.48
C ASP A 67 29.84 2.99 -13.70
N TRP A 68 29.85 4.27 -14.11
CA TRP A 68 30.66 5.30 -13.46
C TRP A 68 30.09 5.72 -12.10
N LEU A 69 28.78 5.95 -12.01
CA LEU A 69 28.14 6.42 -10.78
C LEU A 69 27.76 5.29 -9.82
N ASP A 70 27.62 4.05 -10.32
CA ASP A 70 27.18 2.85 -9.58
C ASP A 70 25.91 3.06 -8.74
N LEU A 71 25.00 3.92 -9.21
CA LEU A 71 23.71 4.16 -8.58
C LEU A 71 22.70 3.11 -9.06
N THR A 72 22.08 2.38 -8.13
CA THR A 72 21.09 1.32 -8.45
C THR A 72 19.97 1.82 -9.35
N LEU A 73 19.46 3.04 -9.11
CA LEU A 73 18.37 3.63 -9.91
C LEU A 73 18.74 3.87 -11.38
N LEU A 74 20.03 4.09 -11.70
CA LEU A 74 20.45 4.31 -13.09
C LEU A 74 20.42 3.02 -13.92
N ARG A 75 20.44 1.85 -13.27
CA ARG A 75 20.27 0.54 -13.93
C ARG A 75 18.88 0.38 -14.55
N LEU A 76 17.93 1.24 -14.20
CA LEU A 76 16.59 1.31 -14.79
C LEU A 76 16.51 2.28 -15.98
N THR A 77 17.64 2.81 -16.42
CA THR A 77 17.72 3.76 -17.53
C THR A 77 18.48 3.15 -18.69
N GLU A 78 17.97 3.35 -19.91
CA GLU A 78 18.59 2.84 -21.12
C GLU A 78 18.59 3.90 -22.23
N GLY A 79 19.61 3.86 -23.09
CA GLY A 79 19.73 4.73 -24.26
C GLY A 79 20.77 5.83 -24.09
N SER A 80 20.64 6.88 -24.89
CA SER A 80 21.61 7.99 -24.93
C SER A 80 20.88 9.33 -24.99
N THR A 81 21.49 10.37 -24.44
CA THR A 81 20.90 11.71 -24.47
C THR A 81 21.93 12.81 -24.67
N VAL A 82 21.47 13.93 -25.23
CA VAL A 82 22.25 15.16 -25.32
C VAL A 82 22.13 15.91 -24.01
N TYR A 83 23.22 16.54 -23.58
CA TYR A 83 23.28 17.34 -22.37
C TYR A 83 23.99 18.67 -22.57
N GLN A 84 23.73 19.58 -21.64
CA GLN A 84 24.48 20.80 -21.41
C GLN A 84 24.99 20.78 -19.97
N GLY A 85 26.25 21.13 -19.77
CA GLY A 85 26.86 21.20 -18.44
C GLY A 85 27.62 22.49 -18.22
N SER A 86 27.74 22.89 -16.96
CA SER A 86 28.57 24.02 -16.56
C SER A 86 29.34 23.64 -15.29
N LEU A 87 30.65 23.91 -15.25
CA LEU A 87 31.45 23.78 -14.03
C LEU A 87 32.08 25.13 -13.71
N SER A 88 31.69 25.69 -12.57
CA SER A 88 32.21 26.94 -12.04
C SER A 88 33.21 26.63 -10.95
N VAL A 89 34.47 27.06 -11.12
CA VAL A 89 35.56 26.82 -10.17
C VAL A 89 36.10 28.17 -9.70
N PRO A 90 35.69 28.65 -8.52
CA PRO A 90 36.17 29.91 -8.00
C PRO A 90 37.59 29.77 -7.43
N TYR A 91 38.35 30.87 -7.45
CA TYR A 91 39.70 30.97 -6.90
C TYR A 91 39.92 32.36 -6.29
N GLY A 92 40.83 32.45 -5.30
CA GLY A 92 41.18 33.74 -4.68
C GLY A 92 40.18 34.28 -3.64
N GLY A 93 39.28 33.45 -3.11
CA GLY A 93 38.64 33.62 -1.79
C GLY A 93 37.47 34.62 -1.71
N ARG A 94 36.73 34.83 -2.80
CA ARG A 94 35.47 35.61 -2.79
C ARG A 94 34.22 34.77 -3.08
N GLU A 95 34.37 33.67 -3.82
CA GLU A 95 33.39 32.60 -3.97
C GLU A 95 34.10 31.32 -3.52
N ASP A 96 33.45 30.54 -2.66
CA ASP A 96 34.16 29.53 -1.87
C ASP A 96 33.81 28.09 -2.27
N GLN A 97 32.97 27.90 -3.29
CA GLN A 97 32.43 26.59 -3.62
C GLN A 97 32.36 26.37 -5.13
N PRO A 98 33.01 25.32 -5.66
CA PRO A 98 32.75 24.86 -7.01
C PRO A 98 31.27 24.47 -7.17
N VAL A 99 30.70 24.75 -8.33
CA VAL A 99 29.33 24.35 -8.67
C VAL A 99 29.33 23.66 -10.02
N PHE A 100 28.75 22.47 -10.08
CA PHE A 100 28.48 21.74 -11.31
C PHE A 100 26.99 21.79 -11.62
N GLU A 101 26.63 22.15 -12.84
CA GLU A 101 25.26 22.11 -13.34
C GLU A 101 25.21 21.16 -14.54
N PHE A 102 24.14 20.38 -14.63
CA PHE A 102 23.84 19.49 -15.74
C PHE A 102 22.38 19.65 -16.12
N ALA A 103 22.10 19.70 -17.42
CA ALA A 103 20.75 19.76 -17.97
C ALA A 103 20.61 18.86 -19.19
N SER A 104 19.50 18.13 -19.28
CA SER A 104 19.15 17.34 -20.46
C SER A 104 17.62 17.29 -20.62
N ASP A 105 17.13 17.18 -21.85
CA ASP A 105 15.71 16.90 -22.12
C ASP A 105 15.39 15.39 -21.99
N LEU A 106 16.37 14.57 -21.65
CA LEU A 106 16.31 13.10 -21.57
C LEU A 106 15.74 12.42 -22.83
N ARG A 107 15.75 13.12 -23.96
CA ARG A 107 15.34 12.57 -25.25
C ARG A 107 16.35 11.50 -25.66
N GLY A 108 15.85 10.35 -26.08
CA GLY A 108 16.62 9.14 -26.42
C GLY A 108 16.80 8.16 -25.26
N VAL A 109 16.31 8.49 -24.06
CA VAL A 109 16.42 7.65 -22.86
C VAL A 109 15.06 7.10 -22.41
N THR A 110 15.00 5.84 -22.01
CA THR A 110 13.86 5.28 -21.26
C THR A 110 14.19 5.20 -19.76
N ILE A 111 13.16 5.31 -18.92
CA ILE A 111 13.25 5.18 -17.46
C ILE A 111 12.17 4.21 -17.03
N ASP A 112 12.57 3.05 -16.52
CA ASP A 112 11.68 1.97 -16.12
C ASP A 112 11.35 2.08 -14.62
N MET A 113 10.44 2.99 -14.30
CA MET A 113 9.96 3.28 -12.95
C MET A 113 8.45 3.52 -12.96
N PRO A 114 7.73 3.30 -11.84
CA PRO A 114 6.32 3.62 -11.76
C PRO A 114 6.02 5.11 -12.06
N PRO A 115 4.82 5.42 -12.59
CA PRO A 115 4.35 6.80 -12.70
C PRO A 115 4.44 7.54 -11.35
N PRO A 116 4.78 8.84 -11.33
CA PRO A 116 5.00 9.75 -12.46
C PRO A 116 6.47 9.81 -12.91
N THR A 117 7.35 8.99 -12.34
CA THR A 117 8.80 9.09 -12.55
C THR A 117 9.31 8.31 -13.77
N GLY A 118 8.55 7.30 -14.23
CA GLY A 118 8.85 6.53 -15.42
C GLY A 118 8.80 7.29 -16.75
N LYS A 119 9.57 6.84 -17.73
CA LYS A 119 9.63 7.39 -19.09
C LYS A 119 9.72 6.24 -20.09
N ILE A 120 8.56 5.78 -20.57
CA ILE A 120 8.48 4.65 -21.51
C ILE A 120 8.76 5.05 -22.97
N VAL A 121 8.52 6.31 -23.36
CA VAL A 121 8.76 6.79 -24.73
C VAL A 121 10.12 7.48 -24.79
N ALA A 122 11.11 6.83 -25.41
CA ALA A 122 12.48 7.35 -25.53
C ALA A 122 12.52 8.77 -26.12
N ASP A 123 11.73 9.05 -27.16
CA ASP A 123 11.72 10.35 -27.83
C ASP A 123 10.92 11.46 -27.11
N ALA A 124 10.15 11.13 -26.07
CA ALA A 124 9.46 12.14 -25.26
C ALA A 124 10.49 12.98 -24.51
N ARG A 125 10.20 14.27 -24.31
CA ARG A 125 11.06 15.18 -23.54
C ARG A 125 10.65 15.16 -22.08
N ARG A 126 11.62 14.96 -21.19
CA ARG A 126 11.50 15.13 -19.74
C ARG A 126 12.71 15.92 -19.25
N PRO A 127 12.59 17.25 -19.12
CA PRO A 127 13.70 18.09 -18.65
C PRO A 127 14.22 17.61 -17.30
N LEU A 128 15.51 17.29 -17.25
CA LEU A 128 16.27 17.01 -16.03
C LEU A 128 17.25 18.16 -15.82
N ARG A 129 17.27 18.69 -14.60
CA ARG A 129 18.29 19.61 -14.11
C ARG A 129 18.93 19.01 -12.88
N VAL A 130 20.25 19.08 -12.80
CA VAL A 130 21.03 18.67 -11.65
C VAL A 130 22.01 19.79 -11.33
N THR A 131 22.11 20.16 -10.06
CA THR A 131 23.08 21.14 -9.55
C THR A 131 23.79 20.52 -8.37
N GLN A 132 25.12 20.50 -8.39
CA GLN A 132 25.94 20.03 -7.29
C GLN A 132 26.88 21.13 -6.82
N SER A 133 26.72 21.57 -5.59
CA SER A 133 27.63 22.53 -4.95
C SER A 133 28.59 21.78 -4.03
N PHE A 134 29.88 22.07 -4.14
CA PHE A 134 30.94 21.36 -3.42
C PHE A 134 31.48 22.24 -2.29
N ASP A 135 31.62 21.65 -1.10
CA ASP A 135 32.26 22.29 0.05
C ASP A 135 33.46 21.48 0.56
N ALA A 136 34.10 21.95 1.62
CA ALA A 136 35.31 21.32 2.16
C ALA A 136 35.09 19.91 2.73
N THR A 137 33.85 19.52 3.00
CA THR A 137 33.47 18.29 3.71
C THR A 137 32.58 17.35 2.90
N GLY A 138 32.10 17.79 1.73
CA GLY A 138 31.18 17.03 0.90
C GLY A 138 30.53 17.89 -0.18
N SER A 139 29.27 17.62 -0.48
CA SER A 139 28.51 18.37 -1.49
C SER A 139 27.01 18.38 -1.19
N GLU A 140 26.29 19.33 -1.78
CA GLU A 140 24.84 19.32 -1.86
C GLU A 140 24.43 19.10 -3.31
N LEU A 141 23.56 18.12 -3.54
CA LEU A 141 23.05 17.73 -4.85
C LEU A 141 21.56 18.08 -4.90
N ALA A 142 21.20 19.06 -5.73
CA ALA A 142 19.83 19.37 -6.08
C ALA A 142 19.48 18.79 -7.45
N PHE A 143 18.29 18.24 -7.60
CA PHE A 143 17.79 17.78 -8.89
C PHE A 143 16.31 18.14 -9.09
N GLU A 144 15.92 18.27 -10.35
CA GLU A 144 14.55 18.50 -10.80
C GLU A 144 14.33 17.72 -12.09
N LEU A 145 13.45 16.74 -12.04
CA LEU A 145 12.92 16.00 -13.18
C LEU A 145 11.51 16.52 -13.44
N ASP A 146 11.41 17.37 -14.46
CA ASP A 146 10.20 18.06 -14.91
C ASP A 146 9.29 18.58 -13.78
N GLN A 147 8.14 17.94 -13.56
CA GLN A 147 7.23 18.21 -12.43
C GLN A 147 6.88 16.91 -11.69
N SER A 148 7.66 15.86 -11.91
CA SER A 148 7.40 14.53 -11.37
C SER A 148 8.28 14.20 -10.18
N ALA A 149 9.50 14.74 -10.11
CA ALA A 149 10.36 14.57 -8.97
C ALA A 149 11.35 15.73 -8.82
N SER A 150 11.64 16.11 -7.60
CA SER A 150 12.73 17.04 -7.28
C SER A 150 13.34 16.68 -5.94
N GLY A 151 14.50 17.20 -5.62
CA GLY A 151 15.07 16.95 -4.31
C GLY A 151 16.37 17.67 -4.06
N ILE A 152 16.78 17.69 -2.80
CA ILE A 152 18.07 18.19 -2.35
C ILE A 152 18.65 17.16 -1.37
N LEU A 153 19.84 16.66 -1.69
CA LEU A 153 20.56 15.66 -0.92
C LEU A 153 21.91 16.22 -0.46
N ARG A 154 22.25 15.96 0.80
CA ARG A 154 23.56 16.26 1.38
C ARG A 154 24.43 15.01 1.30
N LEU A 155 25.62 15.14 0.72
CA LEU A 155 26.60 14.06 0.61
C LEU A 155 27.86 14.39 1.41
N ALA A 156 28.48 13.37 2.00
CA ALA A 156 29.83 13.44 2.58
C ALA A 156 30.67 12.32 1.98
N GLY A 157 31.65 12.67 1.13
CA GLY A 157 32.23 11.70 0.20
C GLY A 157 31.16 11.15 -0.74
N ASP A 158 31.10 9.83 -0.85
CA ASP A 158 30.13 9.12 -1.70
C ASP A 158 28.84 8.72 -0.95
N GLU A 159 28.73 9.04 0.35
CA GLU A 159 27.56 8.69 1.17
C GLU A 159 26.54 9.81 1.27
N VAL A 160 25.27 9.48 1.02
CA VAL A 160 24.13 10.37 1.30
C VAL A 160 23.90 10.46 2.80
N GLN A 161 24.02 11.66 3.35
CA GLN A 161 23.80 11.94 4.77
C GLN A 161 22.33 12.14 5.12
N GLY A 162 21.60 12.80 4.23
CA GLY A 162 20.17 13.11 4.39
C GLY A 162 19.70 14.09 3.32
N GLY A 163 18.40 14.38 3.30
CA GLY A 163 17.79 15.26 2.32
C GLY A 163 16.31 15.02 2.13
N ILE A 164 15.73 15.78 1.21
CA ILE A 164 14.31 15.69 0.88
C ILE A 164 14.18 15.36 -0.60
N ILE A 165 13.35 14.38 -0.90
CA ILE A 165 12.92 14.02 -2.24
C ILE A 165 11.41 14.25 -2.31
N GLU A 166 10.97 15.04 -3.28
CA GLU A 166 9.58 15.32 -3.54
C GLU A 166 9.13 14.62 -4.82
N ILE A 167 8.03 13.87 -4.77
CA ILE A 167 7.43 13.20 -5.92
C ILE A 167 6.12 13.91 -6.28
N GLY A 168 5.97 14.32 -7.53
CA GLY A 168 4.85 15.10 -8.02
C GLY A 168 5.01 16.60 -7.76
N ARG A 169 3.96 17.27 -7.28
CA ARG A 169 3.95 18.73 -7.12
C ARG A 169 4.87 19.20 -5.97
N TYR A 170 5.71 20.17 -6.34
CA TYR A 170 6.72 20.87 -5.55
C TYR A 170 6.13 21.81 -4.48
N GLU A 171 6.48 21.59 -3.20
CA GLU A 171 6.35 22.59 -2.12
C GLU A 171 7.41 22.37 -1.01
N PRO A 172 8.69 22.71 -1.25
CA PRO A 172 9.72 22.45 -0.26
C PRO A 172 9.68 23.41 0.91
N LYS A 173 9.77 22.81 2.10
CA LYS A 173 10.31 23.46 3.32
C LYS A 173 11.36 22.53 3.92
N ALA A 174 12.62 22.71 3.54
CA ALA A 174 13.72 22.00 4.19
C ALA A 174 13.83 22.43 5.66
N ALA A 175 13.78 21.46 6.58
CA ALA A 175 13.97 21.69 8.01
C ALA A 175 15.31 21.10 8.54
N ALA A 176 15.80 19.99 7.98
CA ALA A 176 17.08 19.35 8.33
C ALA A 176 17.57 18.34 7.25
N PHE A 177 18.90 18.09 7.19
CA PHE A 177 19.59 17.15 6.28
C PHE A 177 20.22 15.95 7.04
N ASP A 178 19.60 15.53 8.13
CA ASP A 178 20.08 14.45 9.02
C ASP A 178 19.62 13.04 8.60
N SER A 179 18.55 12.98 7.81
CA SER A 179 17.97 11.77 7.27
C SER A 179 17.29 12.05 5.93
N ILE A 180 16.97 10.99 5.19
CA ILE A 180 16.26 11.05 3.91
C ILE A 180 14.76 11.03 4.17
N ARG A 181 14.05 12.01 3.62
CA ARG A 181 12.58 12.06 3.65
C ARG A 181 12.07 12.12 2.23
N ILE A 182 11.13 11.24 1.90
CA ILE A 182 10.47 11.24 0.61
C ILE A 182 9.03 11.67 0.85
N THR A 183 8.59 12.75 0.20
CA THR A 183 7.23 13.27 0.31
C THR A 183 6.61 13.43 -1.06
N GLY A 184 5.30 13.36 -1.22
CA GLY A 184 4.73 13.61 -2.53
C GLY A 184 3.23 13.54 -2.65
N ALA A 185 2.75 13.90 -3.83
CA ALA A 185 1.36 13.73 -4.23
C ALA A 185 1.30 13.06 -5.60
N LEU A 186 0.58 11.94 -5.68
CA LEU A 186 0.42 11.13 -6.87
C LEU A 186 -1.02 11.21 -7.37
N PRO A 187 -1.25 11.38 -8.68
CA PRO A 187 -2.59 11.25 -9.24
C PRO A 187 -3.11 9.80 -9.16
N TYR A 188 -2.20 8.83 -9.23
CA TYR A 188 -2.49 7.40 -9.20
C TYR A 188 -1.28 6.64 -8.65
N ALA A 189 -1.54 5.57 -7.89
CA ALA A 189 -0.56 4.57 -7.49
C ALA A 189 -1.23 3.19 -7.41
N SER A 190 -0.51 2.11 -7.72
CA SER A 190 -0.99 0.73 -7.59
C SER A 190 -0.03 -0.07 -6.73
N LEU A 191 -0.56 -0.85 -5.78
CA LEU A 191 0.27 -1.71 -4.94
C LEU A 191 1.06 -2.72 -5.79
N GLU A 192 0.43 -3.30 -6.81
CA GLU A 192 1.05 -4.30 -7.71
C GLU A 192 2.23 -3.69 -8.49
N GLU A 193 2.03 -2.52 -9.12
CA GLU A 193 3.11 -1.84 -9.86
C GLU A 193 4.30 -1.48 -8.97
N TRP A 194 4.04 -1.04 -7.74
CA TRP A 194 5.10 -0.67 -6.79
C TRP A 194 5.79 -1.90 -6.19
N ASP A 195 5.08 -2.99 -5.92
CA ASP A 195 5.66 -4.25 -5.43
C ASP A 195 6.60 -4.86 -6.49
N GLU A 196 6.17 -4.96 -7.75
CA GLU A 196 7.01 -5.42 -8.85
C GLU A 196 8.28 -4.56 -9.01
N PHE A 197 8.12 -3.24 -8.91
CA PHE A 197 9.23 -2.30 -8.98
C PHE A 197 10.22 -2.50 -7.83
N LEU A 198 9.73 -2.66 -6.59
CA LEU A 198 10.57 -2.84 -5.41
C LEU A 198 11.31 -4.19 -5.45
N LEU A 199 10.66 -5.26 -5.88
CA LEU A 199 11.28 -6.57 -6.11
C LEU A 199 12.41 -6.48 -7.14
N ARG A 200 12.17 -5.76 -8.25
CA ARG A 200 13.21 -5.53 -9.27
C ARG A 200 14.36 -4.69 -8.73
N LEU A 201 14.05 -3.65 -7.97
CA LEU A 201 15.05 -2.77 -7.36
C LEU A 201 15.94 -3.53 -6.37
N ASP A 202 15.35 -4.40 -5.55
CA ASP A 202 16.08 -5.25 -4.62
C ASP A 202 17.04 -6.20 -5.37
N ALA A 203 16.57 -6.84 -6.44
CA ALA A 203 17.39 -7.71 -7.29
C ALA A 203 18.56 -7.00 -8.00
N LEU A 204 18.40 -5.70 -8.28
CA LEU A 204 19.45 -4.84 -8.84
C LEU A 204 20.39 -4.27 -7.78
N SER A 205 19.98 -4.26 -6.53
CA SER A 205 20.75 -3.68 -5.43
C SER A 205 21.87 -4.64 -4.98
N LYS A 206 23.00 -4.07 -4.58
CA LYS A 206 24.00 -4.79 -3.79
C LYS A 206 23.56 -4.66 -2.32
N GLY A 207 23.51 -5.75 -1.56
CA GLY A 207 22.93 -5.78 -0.21
C GLY A 207 23.44 -4.69 0.75
N ASP A 208 24.69 -4.25 0.63
CA ASP A 208 25.24 -3.16 1.44
C ASP A 208 24.52 -1.80 1.20
N VAL A 209 23.99 -1.57 0.00
CA VAL A 209 23.34 -0.31 -0.40
C VAL A 209 21.93 -0.20 0.15
N SER A 210 21.16 -1.30 0.17
CA SER A 210 19.78 -1.31 0.68
C SER A 210 19.76 -1.12 2.20
N GLU A 211 20.68 -1.74 2.94
CA GLU A 211 20.86 -1.51 4.38
C GLU A 211 21.28 -0.06 4.69
N ALA A 212 22.24 0.49 3.94
CA ALA A 212 22.70 1.86 4.12
C ALA A 212 21.58 2.89 3.82
N PHE A 213 20.81 2.68 2.76
CA PHE A 213 19.67 3.53 2.43
C PHE A 213 18.60 3.48 3.53
N ARG A 214 18.23 2.28 3.99
CA ARG A 214 17.27 2.10 5.08
C ARG A 214 17.73 2.77 6.37
N ALA A 215 19.01 2.69 6.71
CA ALA A 215 19.55 3.33 7.90
C ALA A 215 19.49 4.86 7.87
N ARG A 216 19.38 5.46 6.68
CA ARG A 216 19.27 6.91 6.47
C ARG A 216 17.85 7.37 6.19
N LEU A 217 16.96 6.49 5.76
CA LEU A 217 15.56 6.82 5.49
C LEU A 217 14.81 7.08 6.81
N ASP A 218 14.08 8.19 6.87
CA ASP A 218 13.20 8.56 7.96
C ASP A 218 11.76 8.15 7.65
N SER A 219 11.30 8.51 6.44
CA SER A 219 9.94 8.18 5.99
C SER A 219 9.78 8.35 4.48
N VAL A 220 8.84 7.60 3.90
CA VAL A 220 8.16 7.93 2.65
C VAL A 220 6.72 8.27 2.98
N GLN A 221 6.23 9.43 2.57
CA GLN A 221 4.87 9.89 2.82
C GLN A 221 4.25 10.42 1.52
N VAL A 222 3.18 9.78 1.06
CA VAL A 222 2.59 10.08 -0.25
C VAL A 222 1.08 10.24 -0.12
N GLN A 223 0.55 11.31 -0.69
CA GLN A 223 -0.88 11.46 -0.92
C GLN A 223 -1.22 10.94 -2.32
N ALA A 224 -1.95 9.84 -2.42
CA ALA A 224 -2.47 9.34 -3.69
C ALA A 224 -3.93 9.81 -3.87
N ALA A 225 -4.26 10.42 -5.00
CA ALA A 225 -5.65 10.78 -5.31
C ALA A 225 -6.49 9.52 -5.58
N GLN A 226 -5.89 8.53 -6.24
CA GLN A 226 -6.43 7.19 -6.40
C GLN A 226 -5.33 6.18 -6.09
N PHE A 227 -5.64 5.19 -5.25
CA PHE A 227 -4.76 4.07 -4.94
C PHE A 227 -5.45 2.77 -5.28
N ASP A 228 -4.85 1.98 -6.16
CA ASP A 228 -5.32 0.64 -6.50
C ASP A 228 -4.70 -0.39 -5.54
N LEU A 229 -5.55 -1.00 -4.72
CA LEU A 229 -5.19 -2.07 -3.80
C LEU A 229 -5.71 -3.40 -4.35
N PHE A 230 -4.91 -4.04 -5.20
CA PHE A 230 -5.28 -5.30 -5.88
C PHE A 230 -6.63 -5.22 -6.62
N GLY A 231 -6.84 -4.14 -7.39
CA GLY A 231 -8.10 -3.88 -8.08
C GLY A 231 -9.16 -3.13 -7.26
N TYR A 232 -9.00 -3.01 -5.94
CA TYR A 232 -9.87 -2.18 -5.11
C TYR A 232 -9.41 -0.72 -5.15
N ALA A 233 -10.18 0.13 -5.81
CA ALA A 233 -9.85 1.56 -5.95
C ALA A 233 -10.24 2.34 -4.69
N LEU A 234 -9.23 2.87 -3.99
CA LEU A 234 -9.39 3.77 -2.86
C LEU A 234 -9.13 5.22 -3.31
N GLU A 235 -10.01 6.14 -2.90
CA GLU A 235 -9.84 7.57 -3.16
C GLU A 235 -9.15 8.29 -1.99
N ASP A 236 -8.41 9.36 -2.31
CA ASP A 236 -7.78 10.29 -1.36
C ASP A 236 -6.98 9.62 -0.23
N VAL A 237 -6.03 8.76 -0.61
CA VAL A 237 -5.28 7.90 0.31
C VAL A 237 -3.97 8.55 0.76
N ALA A 238 -3.81 8.70 2.08
CA ALA A 238 -2.54 9.02 2.69
C ALA A 238 -1.76 7.73 2.99
N LEU A 239 -0.64 7.56 2.30
CA LEU A 239 0.28 6.43 2.43
C LEU A 239 1.53 6.84 3.22
N GLY A 240 1.99 5.96 4.09
CA GLY A 240 3.24 6.14 4.83
C GLY A 240 4.06 4.85 4.86
N LEU A 241 5.38 4.97 4.75
CA LEU A 241 6.34 3.90 4.90
C LEU A 241 7.45 4.37 5.83
N TYR A 242 7.70 3.62 6.88
CA TYR A 242 8.66 3.94 7.93
C TYR A 242 9.59 2.74 8.14
N PRO A 243 10.91 2.92 8.04
CA PRO A 243 11.85 1.89 8.42
C PRO A 243 11.90 1.77 9.95
N ASP A 244 11.68 0.58 10.46
CA ASP A 244 11.89 0.21 11.86
C ASP A 244 13.04 -0.82 11.95
N ALA A 245 13.54 -1.06 13.17
CA ALA A 245 14.59 -2.06 13.38
C ALA A 245 14.05 -3.47 13.12
N GLY A 246 14.46 -4.10 12.00
CA GLY A 246 14.06 -5.46 11.63
C GLY A 246 12.68 -5.57 10.98
N SER A 247 12.02 -4.45 10.69
CA SER A 247 10.73 -4.41 9.98
C SER A 247 10.48 -3.10 9.25
N TRP A 248 9.55 -3.11 8.31
CA TRP A 248 8.93 -1.93 7.72
C TRP A 248 7.53 -1.75 8.28
N ARG A 249 7.16 -0.51 8.59
CA ARG A 249 5.81 -0.15 8.99
C ARG A 249 5.17 0.70 7.91
N MET A 250 4.06 0.22 7.38
CA MET A 250 3.27 0.84 6.33
C MET A 250 1.96 1.33 6.93
N THR A 251 1.52 2.52 6.56
CA THR A 251 0.24 3.11 7.02
C THR A 251 -0.61 3.50 5.83
N LEU A 252 -1.90 3.26 5.94
CA LEU A 252 -2.90 3.65 4.94
C LEU A 252 -4.06 4.33 5.66
N LEU A 253 -4.42 5.53 5.19
CA LEU A 253 -5.52 6.30 5.74
C LEU A 253 -6.36 6.93 4.61
N ASN A 254 -7.65 6.60 4.56
CA ASN A 254 -8.67 7.30 3.79
C ASN A 254 -10.05 7.20 4.48
N SER A 255 -11.16 7.47 3.76
CA SER A 255 -12.52 7.36 4.30
C SER A 255 -13.01 5.92 4.54
N GLU A 256 -12.32 4.93 3.96
CA GLU A 256 -12.70 3.52 4.00
C GLU A 256 -11.78 2.70 4.89
N VAL A 257 -10.49 3.04 4.97
CA VAL A 257 -9.50 2.27 5.71
C VAL A 257 -8.64 3.21 6.53
N ASP A 258 -8.48 2.90 7.81
CA ASP A 258 -7.48 3.47 8.70
C ASP A 258 -6.72 2.32 9.36
N GLY A 259 -5.43 2.19 9.06
CA GLY A 259 -4.63 1.12 9.63
C GLY A 259 -3.15 1.12 9.26
N MET A 260 -2.49 0.09 9.78
CA MET A 260 -1.08 -0.19 9.51
C MET A 260 -0.83 -1.65 9.17
N VAL A 261 0.25 -1.87 8.44
CA VAL A 261 0.83 -3.18 8.15
C VAL A 261 2.30 -3.16 8.57
N ARG A 262 2.75 -4.17 9.31
CA ARG A 262 4.15 -4.37 9.65
C ARG A 262 4.70 -5.57 8.89
N LEU A 263 5.67 -5.31 8.00
CA LEU A 263 6.40 -6.31 7.23
C LEU A 263 7.75 -6.58 7.90
N ASN A 264 8.00 -7.81 8.30
CA ASN A 264 9.25 -8.19 8.95
C ASN A 264 10.33 -8.49 7.92
N ASP A 265 11.59 -8.21 8.26
CA ASP A 265 12.73 -8.57 7.40
C ASP A 265 12.89 -10.09 7.28
N ASN A 266 12.48 -10.83 8.33
CA ASN A 266 12.39 -12.28 8.27
C ASN A 266 11.08 -12.70 7.60
N PRO A 267 11.11 -13.30 6.41
CA PRO A 267 9.91 -13.71 5.68
C PRO A 267 9.13 -14.83 6.37
N ASP A 268 9.74 -15.57 7.31
CA ASP A 268 9.06 -16.60 8.09
C ASP A 268 8.12 -16.01 9.17
N VAL A 269 8.23 -14.72 9.47
CA VAL A 269 7.37 -14.04 10.45
C VAL A 269 6.18 -13.43 9.71
N PRO A 270 4.94 -13.82 10.05
CA PRO A 270 3.73 -13.26 9.43
C PRO A 270 3.69 -11.74 9.47
N LEU A 271 2.98 -11.16 8.50
CA LEU A 271 2.59 -9.75 8.55
C LEU A 271 1.74 -9.49 9.80
N GLU A 272 1.88 -8.29 10.37
CA GLU A 272 0.92 -7.80 11.36
C GLU A 272 0.06 -6.73 10.70
N ILE A 273 -1.24 -6.97 10.60
CA ILE A 273 -2.22 -6.04 10.03
C ILE A 273 -3.13 -5.55 11.16
N VAL A 274 -3.10 -4.25 11.43
CA VAL A 274 -3.96 -3.62 12.44
C VAL A 274 -4.75 -2.51 11.77
N LEU A 275 -6.04 -2.73 11.62
CA LEU A 275 -6.98 -1.73 11.12
C LEU A 275 -7.77 -1.16 12.29
N ASP A 276 -7.69 0.15 12.49
CA ASP A 276 -8.51 0.86 13.46
C ASP A 276 -9.95 1.00 12.94
N SER A 277 -10.12 1.18 11.62
CA SER A 277 -11.44 1.18 10.97
C SER A 277 -11.35 0.59 9.57
N LEU A 278 -12.33 -0.26 9.23
CA LEU A 278 -12.60 -0.75 7.88
C LEU A 278 -14.07 -0.47 7.55
N ASN A 279 -14.33 0.42 6.61
CA ASN A 279 -15.66 0.84 6.18
C ASN A 279 -15.89 0.40 4.73
N LEU A 280 -16.64 -0.68 4.59
CA LEU A 280 -17.01 -1.28 3.33
C LEU A 280 -18.29 -0.64 2.82
N ILE A 281 -18.28 -0.21 1.55
CA ILE A 281 -19.43 0.42 0.91
C ILE A 281 -19.86 -0.48 -0.25
N SER A 282 -21.14 -0.85 -0.28
CA SER A 282 -21.71 -1.51 -1.45
C SER A 282 -21.87 -0.47 -2.55
N ASP A 283 -21.17 -0.67 -3.67
CA ASP A 283 -21.30 0.16 -4.87
C ASP A 283 -22.55 -0.20 -5.71
N GLY A 284 -23.38 -1.14 -5.22
CA GLY A 284 -24.55 -1.65 -5.91
C GLY A 284 -24.23 -2.62 -7.05
N ALA A 285 -22.95 -2.85 -7.37
CA ALA A 285 -22.51 -3.97 -8.17
C ALA A 285 -22.32 -5.18 -7.22
N LEU A 286 -22.94 -6.31 -7.54
CA LEU A 286 -22.70 -7.59 -6.86
C LEU A 286 -21.35 -8.18 -7.32
N GLU A 287 -20.30 -7.36 -7.40
CA GLU A 287 -18.97 -7.82 -7.78
C GLU A 287 -18.19 -8.21 -6.53
N ASP A 288 -17.56 -9.38 -6.59
CA ASP A 288 -16.75 -9.90 -5.50
C ASP A 288 -15.49 -9.04 -5.37
N PRO A 289 -15.27 -8.35 -4.24
CA PRO A 289 -14.19 -7.37 -4.10
C PRO A 289 -12.80 -8.00 -4.09
N LEU A 290 -12.70 -9.32 -3.86
CA LEU A 290 -11.44 -10.07 -3.89
C LEU A 290 -11.38 -11.00 -5.10
N LEU A 291 -12.18 -10.73 -6.14
CA LEU A 291 -12.15 -11.49 -7.37
C LEU A 291 -10.78 -11.33 -8.06
N GLY A 292 -10.19 -12.45 -8.47
CA GLY A 292 -8.90 -12.47 -9.17
C GLY A 292 -7.69 -12.64 -8.25
N LEU A 293 -7.83 -12.36 -6.95
CA LEU A 293 -6.82 -12.70 -5.96
C LEU A 293 -6.72 -14.21 -5.76
N THR A 294 -5.49 -14.71 -5.67
CA THR A 294 -5.17 -16.12 -5.43
C THR A 294 -4.42 -16.30 -4.11
N SER A 295 -4.17 -17.55 -3.72
CA SER A 295 -3.36 -17.85 -2.54
C SER A 295 -1.89 -17.45 -2.71
N GLU A 296 -1.39 -17.34 -3.94
CA GLU A 296 0.00 -16.95 -4.23
C GLU A 296 0.24 -15.44 -4.08
N ASP A 297 -0.83 -14.64 -4.21
CA ASP A 297 -0.80 -13.17 -4.07
C ASP A 297 -0.80 -12.72 -2.60
N LEU A 298 -0.97 -13.66 -1.65
CA LEU A 298 -1.16 -13.38 -0.23
C LEU A 298 0.00 -13.86 0.62
N LEU A 299 0.33 -13.08 1.64
CA LEU A 299 1.31 -13.44 2.67
C LEU A 299 0.61 -13.86 3.97
N PRO A 300 1.18 -14.81 4.75
CA PRO A 300 0.67 -15.11 6.08
C PRO A 300 0.58 -13.85 6.93
N ALA A 301 -0.55 -13.65 7.62
CA ALA A 301 -0.79 -12.44 8.41
C ALA A 301 -1.54 -12.72 9.72
N ASP A 302 -1.16 -12.03 10.79
CA ASP A 302 -1.99 -11.85 11.98
C ASP A 302 -2.78 -10.55 11.80
N VAL A 303 -4.11 -10.66 11.78
CA VAL A 303 -5.03 -9.56 11.43
C VAL A 303 -5.89 -9.18 12.64
N LEU A 304 -5.94 -7.88 12.93
CA LEU A 304 -6.83 -7.27 13.91
C LEU A 304 -7.55 -6.08 13.28
N ILE A 305 -8.88 -6.12 13.28
CA ILE A 305 -9.73 -5.02 12.83
C ILE A 305 -10.58 -4.58 14.03
N ARG A 306 -10.39 -3.35 14.50
CA ARG A 306 -11.08 -2.86 15.70
C ARG A 306 -12.55 -2.57 15.45
N SER A 307 -12.86 -2.02 14.28
CA SER A 307 -14.21 -1.66 13.86
C SER A 307 -14.40 -1.96 12.38
N VAL A 308 -15.37 -2.82 12.07
CA VAL A 308 -15.85 -3.08 10.72
C VAL A 308 -17.18 -2.36 10.56
N TYR A 309 -17.27 -1.51 9.55
CA TYR A 309 -18.52 -0.91 9.09
C TYR A 309 -18.86 -1.47 7.72
N TRP A 310 -20.13 -1.72 7.47
CA TRP A 310 -20.64 -2.10 6.16
C TRP A 310 -21.91 -1.30 5.89
N ASP A 311 -21.92 -0.50 4.81
CA ASP A 311 -23.03 0.40 4.47
C ASP A 311 -23.50 1.28 5.65
N GLY A 312 -22.55 1.71 6.48
CA GLY A 312 -22.79 2.55 7.66
C GLY A 312 -23.22 1.80 8.93
N GLU A 313 -23.39 0.48 8.87
CA GLU A 313 -23.75 -0.37 10.00
C GLU A 313 -22.49 -0.95 10.67
N ASP A 314 -22.49 -1.03 12.01
CA ASP A 314 -21.37 -1.56 12.79
C ASP A 314 -21.43 -3.09 12.91
N TYR A 315 -20.40 -3.76 12.38
CA TYR A 315 -20.16 -5.21 12.42
C TYR A 315 -19.06 -5.59 13.42
N GLY A 316 -18.65 -4.64 14.26
CA GLY A 316 -17.81 -4.82 15.43
C GLY A 316 -16.38 -5.20 15.11
N ARG A 317 -15.81 -6.03 15.99
CA ARG A 317 -14.37 -6.33 16.03
C ARG A 317 -14.09 -7.71 15.47
N TRP A 318 -13.04 -7.80 14.64
CA TRP A 318 -12.62 -9.02 13.98
C TRP A 318 -11.12 -9.27 14.24
N GLN A 319 -10.75 -10.51 14.49
CA GLN A 319 -9.38 -10.94 14.65
C GLN A 319 -9.21 -12.35 14.10
N PHE A 320 -8.16 -12.59 13.33
CA PHE A 320 -7.86 -13.90 12.77
C PHE A 320 -6.40 -13.97 12.30
N ARG A 321 -5.94 -15.18 12.02
CA ARG A 321 -4.68 -15.44 11.31
C ARG A 321 -4.99 -15.92 9.90
N LEU A 322 -4.49 -15.21 8.91
CA LEU A 322 -4.57 -15.54 7.49
C LEU A 322 -3.40 -16.45 7.10
N GLN A 323 -3.71 -17.61 6.50
CA GLN A 323 -2.74 -18.66 6.16
C GLN A 323 -2.99 -19.17 4.73
N PRO A 324 -2.34 -18.57 3.73
CA PRO A 324 -2.35 -19.07 2.36
C PRO A 324 -1.60 -20.40 2.28
N ASN A 325 -2.07 -21.31 1.43
CA ASN A 325 -1.44 -22.59 1.12
C ASN A 325 -1.85 -23.06 -0.29
N ASP A 326 -1.31 -24.20 -0.73
CA ASP A 326 -1.54 -24.75 -2.07
C ASP A 326 -3.03 -25.10 -2.35
N GLU A 327 -3.85 -25.31 -1.32
CA GLU A 327 -5.28 -25.64 -1.46
C GLU A 327 -6.18 -24.40 -1.40
N GLY A 328 -5.71 -23.28 -0.85
CA GLY A 328 -6.48 -22.05 -0.68
C GLY A 328 -5.99 -21.20 0.49
N VAL A 329 -6.91 -20.48 1.14
CA VAL A 329 -6.61 -19.57 2.25
C VAL A 329 -7.42 -19.98 3.48
N LEU A 330 -6.75 -20.22 4.60
CA LEU A 330 -7.37 -20.49 5.89
C LEU A 330 -7.34 -19.23 6.77
N LEU A 331 -8.49 -18.86 7.32
CA LEU A 331 -8.60 -17.91 8.43
C LEU A 331 -8.77 -18.71 9.74
N SER A 332 -7.68 -18.83 10.49
CA SER A 332 -7.62 -19.55 11.77
C SER A 332 -7.65 -18.60 12.96
N ASN A 333 -7.97 -19.12 14.15
CA ASN A 333 -8.20 -18.36 15.38
C ASN A 333 -9.13 -17.15 15.14
N LEU A 334 -10.22 -17.39 14.42
CA LEU A 334 -11.19 -16.36 14.06
C LEU A 334 -12.04 -16.04 15.28
N THR A 335 -11.88 -14.82 15.78
CA THR A 335 -12.75 -14.21 16.77
C THR A 335 -13.44 -13.02 16.13
N ALA A 336 -14.77 -13.04 16.09
CA ALA A 336 -15.57 -11.93 15.55
C ALA A 336 -16.76 -11.63 16.45
N GLN A 337 -17.01 -10.35 16.67
CA GLN A 337 -18.18 -9.86 17.38
C GLN A 337 -18.97 -8.98 16.43
N SER A 338 -20.17 -9.42 16.05
CA SER A 338 -21.00 -8.71 15.07
C SER A 338 -22.46 -8.74 15.50
N LYS A 339 -23.05 -7.57 15.72
CA LYS A 339 -24.50 -7.40 15.98
C LYS A 339 -25.09 -8.39 17.00
N GLY A 340 -24.37 -8.61 18.12
CA GLY A 340 -24.79 -9.52 19.21
C GLY A 340 -24.42 -10.99 19.03
N MET A 341 -23.78 -11.35 17.91
CA MET A 341 -23.20 -12.67 17.66
C MET A 341 -21.71 -12.66 18.04
N LEU A 342 -21.27 -13.74 18.68
CA LEU A 342 -19.86 -14.02 18.97
C LEU A 342 -19.44 -15.30 18.24
N ILE A 343 -18.42 -15.16 17.39
CA ILE A 343 -17.71 -16.26 16.74
C ILE A 343 -16.36 -16.38 17.45
N ASP A 344 -16.00 -17.58 17.89
CA ASP A 344 -14.68 -17.89 18.44
C ASP A 344 -14.30 -19.33 18.04
N VAL A 345 -13.52 -19.44 16.97
CA VAL A 345 -13.24 -20.72 16.31
C VAL A 345 -11.77 -20.83 15.92
N LYS A 346 -11.19 -22.01 16.15
CA LYS A 346 -9.77 -22.27 15.85
C LYS A 346 -9.50 -22.37 14.35
N GLU A 347 -10.36 -23.05 13.62
CA GLU A 347 -10.31 -23.20 12.17
C GLU A 347 -11.75 -23.01 11.72
N GLY A 348 -12.05 -21.89 11.09
CA GLY A 348 -13.44 -21.49 10.91
C GLY A 348 -13.83 -21.02 9.53
N LEU A 349 -12.89 -20.55 8.71
CA LEU A 349 -13.20 -20.01 7.40
C LEU A 349 -12.12 -20.40 6.40
N HIS A 350 -12.53 -21.08 5.34
CA HIS A 350 -11.69 -21.49 4.23
C HIS A 350 -12.15 -20.77 2.96
N TRP A 351 -11.21 -20.24 2.19
CA TRP A 351 -11.45 -19.66 0.87
C TRP A 351 -10.65 -20.40 -0.19
N TYR A 352 -11.33 -20.74 -1.28
CA TYR A 352 -10.76 -21.45 -2.42
C TYR A 352 -10.78 -20.53 -3.66
N PRO A 353 -9.79 -19.63 -3.82
CA PRO A 353 -9.77 -18.67 -4.91
C PRO A 353 -9.49 -19.26 -6.29
N ALA A 354 -8.67 -20.31 -6.35
CA ALA A 354 -8.14 -20.85 -7.61
C ALA A 354 -9.02 -21.94 -8.27
N SER A 355 -10.21 -22.24 -7.73
CA SER A 355 -11.10 -23.25 -8.31
C SER A 355 -11.82 -22.72 -9.57
N GLU A 356 -12.28 -23.62 -10.45
CA GLU A 356 -13.11 -23.25 -11.61
C GLU A 356 -14.35 -22.43 -11.23
N ALA A 357 -14.85 -22.63 -10.00
CA ALA A 357 -15.84 -21.79 -9.35
C ALA A 357 -15.31 -21.44 -7.94
N PRO A 358 -14.78 -20.23 -7.70
CA PRO A 358 -14.32 -19.80 -6.39
C PRO A 358 -15.42 -19.91 -5.35
N PHE A 359 -15.09 -20.30 -4.12
CA PHE A 359 -16.05 -20.40 -3.04
C PHE A 359 -15.39 -20.25 -1.67
N SER A 360 -16.21 -19.93 -0.67
CA SER A 360 -15.82 -19.83 0.73
C SER A 360 -16.68 -20.74 1.59
N ARG A 361 -16.09 -21.32 2.63
CA ARG A 361 -16.75 -22.23 3.56
C ARG A 361 -16.47 -21.80 5.00
N PHE A 362 -17.53 -21.62 5.77
CA PHE A 362 -17.47 -21.37 7.21
C PHE A 362 -17.94 -22.60 7.99
N GLU A 363 -17.18 -23.02 9.00
CA GLU A 363 -17.59 -24.05 9.95
C GLU A 363 -17.26 -23.60 11.38
N GLY A 364 -18.26 -23.55 12.26
CA GLY A 364 -18.03 -22.96 13.57
C GLY A 364 -19.22 -22.90 14.49
N LEU A 365 -18.93 -22.72 15.79
CA LEU A 365 -19.95 -22.36 16.77
C LEU A 365 -20.11 -20.84 16.78
N VAL A 366 -21.33 -20.38 16.54
CA VAL A 366 -21.73 -18.99 16.76
C VAL A 366 -22.56 -18.94 18.03
N THR A 367 -22.21 -18.04 18.95
CA THR A 367 -22.92 -17.88 20.22
C THR A 367 -23.65 -16.55 20.25
N VAL A 368 -24.81 -16.53 20.93
CA VAL A 368 -25.63 -15.33 21.13
C VAL A 368 -26.02 -15.26 22.59
N GLU A 369 -25.45 -14.30 23.32
CA GLU A 369 -25.71 -14.09 24.75
C GLU A 369 -27.06 -13.42 25.03
N ASP A 370 -27.51 -12.52 24.16
CA ASP A 370 -28.84 -11.89 24.24
C ASP A 370 -29.52 -11.95 22.88
N MET A 371 -30.45 -12.90 22.74
CA MET A 371 -31.18 -13.11 21.48
C MET A 371 -32.08 -11.94 21.10
N ARG A 372 -32.64 -11.23 22.10
CA ARG A 372 -33.50 -10.07 21.84
C ARG A 372 -32.67 -8.94 21.24
N ALA A 373 -31.53 -8.64 21.85
CA ALA A 373 -30.61 -7.61 21.38
C ALA A 373 -30.02 -7.95 20.01
N CYS A 374 -29.64 -9.22 19.80
CA CYS A 374 -29.16 -9.72 18.52
C CYS A 374 -30.21 -9.53 17.42
N LEU A 375 -31.43 -10.07 17.59
CA LEU A 375 -32.50 -9.93 16.58
C LEU A 375 -32.79 -8.45 16.27
N ALA A 376 -32.82 -7.59 17.29
CA ALA A 376 -33.03 -6.16 17.11
C ALA A 376 -31.89 -5.48 16.30
N ALA A 377 -30.62 -5.83 16.57
CA ALA A 377 -29.46 -5.30 15.85
C ALA A 377 -29.44 -5.73 14.37
N TRP A 378 -30.01 -6.88 14.05
CA TRP A 378 -30.21 -7.38 12.69
C TRP A 378 -31.53 -6.93 12.03
N GLY A 379 -32.34 -6.09 12.71
CA GLY A 379 -33.59 -5.56 12.17
C GLY A 379 -34.78 -6.54 12.19
N TYR A 380 -34.66 -7.68 12.89
CA TYR A 380 -35.73 -8.66 13.02
C TYR A 380 -36.61 -8.41 14.25
N ALA A 381 -37.86 -8.85 14.18
CA ALA A 381 -38.76 -8.80 15.33
C ALA A 381 -38.31 -9.78 16.44
N SER A 382 -38.33 -9.33 17.70
CA SER A 382 -37.96 -10.14 18.86
C SER A 382 -39.02 -11.18 19.24
N GLY A 383 -39.24 -12.18 18.37
CA GLY A 383 -40.13 -13.32 18.65
C GLY A 383 -39.53 -14.37 19.60
N LEU A 384 -38.21 -14.31 19.80
CA LEU A 384 -37.46 -15.16 20.71
C LEU A 384 -36.64 -14.28 21.65
N GLU A 385 -36.82 -14.46 22.94
CA GLU A 385 -36.07 -13.78 23.98
C GLU A 385 -35.34 -14.83 24.82
N GLY A 386 -34.08 -14.59 25.17
CA GLY A 386 -33.31 -15.52 25.98
C GLY A 386 -31.82 -15.27 25.89
N GLU A 387 -31.07 -16.11 26.59
CA GLU A 387 -29.64 -16.03 26.73
C GLU A 387 -28.97 -17.38 26.42
N ASP A 388 -27.66 -17.36 26.14
CA ASP A 388 -26.80 -18.53 25.96
C ASP A 388 -27.19 -19.48 24.81
N PHE A 389 -27.51 -18.93 23.63
CA PHE A 389 -27.78 -19.74 22.44
C PHE A 389 -26.49 -20.10 21.70
N GLY A 390 -26.37 -21.36 21.27
CA GLY A 390 -25.29 -21.84 20.42
C GLY A 390 -25.81 -22.35 19.07
N PHE A 391 -25.20 -21.87 17.99
CA PHE A 391 -25.50 -22.25 16.62
C PHE A 391 -24.27 -22.92 16.01
N GLN A 392 -24.30 -24.25 15.92
CA GLN A 392 -23.29 -24.99 15.17
C GLN A 392 -23.58 -24.84 13.68
N THR A 393 -22.71 -24.13 12.99
CA THR A 393 -22.93 -23.64 11.63
C THR A 393 -21.93 -24.27 10.67
N THR A 394 -22.41 -24.72 9.52
CA THR A 394 -21.60 -25.13 8.37
C THR A 394 -22.22 -24.48 7.14
N LEU A 395 -21.60 -23.46 6.59
CA LEU A 395 -22.10 -22.68 5.45
C LEU A 395 -21.07 -22.61 4.35
N GLU A 396 -21.54 -22.50 3.13
CA GLU A 396 -20.73 -22.30 1.95
C GLU A 396 -21.42 -21.30 1.02
N TRP A 397 -20.63 -20.41 0.41
CA TRP A 397 -21.13 -19.47 -0.59
C TRP A 397 -20.11 -19.30 -1.73
N PRO A 398 -20.57 -18.94 -2.94
CA PRO A 398 -19.68 -18.66 -4.06
C PRO A 398 -18.83 -17.40 -3.85
N GLY A 399 -17.60 -17.40 -4.35
CA GLY A 399 -16.67 -16.28 -4.28
C GLY A 399 -15.85 -16.22 -3.00
N SER A 400 -15.26 -15.06 -2.75
CA SER A 400 -14.43 -14.74 -1.60
C SER A 400 -15.23 -14.62 -0.30
N PRO A 401 -14.56 -14.53 0.86
CA PRO A 401 -15.24 -14.35 2.13
C PRO A 401 -16.11 -13.10 2.22
N LEU A 402 -15.79 -12.06 1.44
CA LEU A 402 -16.56 -10.82 1.38
C LEU A 402 -17.75 -10.89 0.42
N ASN A 403 -17.80 -11.89 -0.47
CA ASN A 403 -18.91 -12.11 -1.40
C ASN A 403 -20.08 -12.89 -0.79
N ILE A 404 -20.37 -12.64 0.49
CA ILE A 404 -21.43 -13.34 1.21
C ILE A 404 -22.81 -12.83 0.76
N ASP A 405 -23.65 -13.75 0.31
CA ASP A 405 -25.01 -13.46 -0.17
C ASP A 405 -25.98 -14.54 0.38
N LEU A 406 -26.99 -14.10 1.13
CA LEU A 406 -27.98 -14.99 1.75
C LEU A 406 -28.78 -15.80 0.72
N ASP A 407 -28.96 -15.29 -0.50
CA ASP A 407 -29.68 -16.00 -1.55
C ASP A 407 -28.83 -17.12 -2.18
N ARG A 408 -27.51 -17.08 -1.98
CA ARG A 408 -26.54 -18.01 -2.57
C ARG A 408 -25.82 -18.89 -1.55
N ILE A 409 -26.02 -18.64 -0.26
CA ILE A 409 -25.55 -19.49 0.81
C ILE A 409 -26.21 -20.87 0.76
N ARG A 410 -25.42 -21.91 1.04
CA ARG A 410 -25.90 -23.26 1.29
C ARG A 410 -25.27 -23.84 2.54
N GLY A 411 -26.00 -24.69 3.27
CA GLY A 411 -25.46 -25.40 4.42
C GLY A 411 -26.48 -25.70 5.51
N SER A 412 -25.98 -25.90 6.73
CA SER A 412 -26.80 -26.26 7.88
C SER A 412 -26.42 -25.47 9.13
N ILE A 413 -27.43 -25.16 9.94
CA ILE A 413 -27.28 -24.50 11.24
C ILE A 413 -28.03 -25.36 12.26
N ASN A 414 -27.33 -25.81 13.29
CA ASN A 414 -27.92 -26.56 14.40
C ASN A 414 -27.95 -25.67 15.65
N LEU A 415 -29.14 -25.27 16.05
CA LEU A 415 -29.37 -24.57 17.30
C LEU A 415 -29.31 -25.55 18.47
N THR A 416 -28.56 -25.18 19.49
CA THR A 416 -28.40 -25.92 20.74
C THR A 416 -28.34 -24.96 21.92
N GLY A 417 -28.77 -25.42 23.10
CA GLY A 417 -28.74 -24.60 24.31
C GLY A 417 -29.83 -23.55 24.33
N GLY A 418 -29.56 -22.39 24.91
CA GLY A 418 -30.52 -21.30 25.06
C GLY A 418 -31.55 -21.54 26.18
N GLN A 419 -31.77 -20.52 26.99
CA GLN A 419 -32.88 -20.47 27.94
C GLN A 419 -33.62 -19.14 27.78
N GLY A 420 -34.94 -19.16 27.89
CA GLY A 420 -35.71 -17.95 27.62
C GLY A 420 -37.18 -18.20 27.41
N ARG A 421 -37.81 -17.38 26.56
CA ARG A 421 -39.22 -17.50 26.21
C ARG A 421 -39.51 -17.12 24.77
N ILE A 422 -40.49 -17.81 24.18
CA ILE A 422 -41.07 -17.44 22.89
C ILE A 422 -42.16 -16.40 23.15
N VAL A 423 -42.06 -15.25 22.50
CA VAL A 423 -43.04 -14.17 22.60
C VAL A 423 -43.83 -14.07 21.31
N GLN A 424 -45.14 -13.88 21.42
CA GLN A 424 -45.99 -13.68 20.26
C GLN A 424 -45.69 -12.29 19.68
N ALA A 425 -44.85 -12.23 18.64
CA ALA A 425 -44.62 -10.99 17.92
C ALA A 425 -45.86 -10.65 17.08
N GLU A 426 -46.44 -9.47 17.26
CA GLU A 426 -47.46 -8.95 16.34
C GLU A 426 -46.79 -8.68 14.98
N ALA A 427 -47.08 -9.55 14.00
CA ALA A 427 -46.51 -9.44 12.67
C ALA A 427 -47.09 -8.21 11.95
N SER A 428 -46.30 -7.12 11.87
CA SER A 428 -46.63 -5.96 11.03
C SER A 428 -46.10 -6.06 9.59
N SER A 429 -45.27 -7.06 9.27
CA SER A 429 -44.75 -7.28 7.92
C SER A 429 -44.65 -8.76 7.56
N GLY A 430 -44.92 -9.07 6.28
CA GLY A 430 -45.22 -10.41 5.76
C GLY A 430 -44.10 -11.46 5.74
N ALA A 431 -42.97 -11.22 6.40
CA ALA A 431 -41.81 -12.13 6.41
C ALA A 431 -41.83 -13.19 7.53
N LEU A 432 -42.79 -13.15 8.45
CA LEU A 432 -42.79 -13.98 9.68
C LEU A 432 -43.79 -15.15 9.70
N LYS A 433 -44.15 -15.72 8.55
CA LYS A 433 -45.04 -16.90 8.53
C LYS A 433 -44.44 -18.20 9.10
N LEU A 434 -43.16 -18.21 9.49
CA LEU A 434 -42.48 -19.43 9.96
C LEU A 434 -42.69 -19.79 11.43
N LEU A 435 -43.45 -19.01 12.22
CA LEU A 435 -43.91 -19.44 13.56
C LEU A 435 -45.37 -19.94 13.56
N GLY A 436 -46.03 -20.00 12.40
CA GLY A 436 -47.41 -20.46 12.28
C GLY A 436 -47.62 -21.99 12.36
N ILE A 437 -46.58 -22.78 12.65
CA ILE A 437 -46.66 -24.26 12.57
C ILE A 437 -47.05 -24.90 13.91
N PHE A 438 -46.95 -24.18 15.02
CA PHE A 438 -47.58 -24.65 16.25
C PHE A 438 -48.92 -23.94 16.43
N ASP A 439 -49.96 -24.50 15.82
CA ASP A 439 -51.33 -24.23 16.25
C ASP A 439 -51.53 -24.84 17.65
N PHE A 440 -50.94 -24.21 18.66
CA PHE A 440 -51.10 -24.58 20.07
C PHE A 440 -52.54 -24.42 20.55
N ALA A 441 -53.43 -23.81 19.74
CA ALA A 441 -54.86 -23.82 20.01
C ALA A 441 -55.42 -25.26 20.02
N GLU A 442 -54.86 -26.19 19.22
CA GLU A 442 -55.25 -27.60 19.25
C GLU A 442 -54.78 -28.33 20.53
N ILE A 443 -53.65 -27.93 21.12
CA ILE A 443 -53.16 -28.52 22.38
C ILE A 443 -53.94 -27.95 23.57
N ALA A 444 -54.24 -26.65 23.58
CA ALA A 444 -55.02 -26.00 24.61
C ALA A 444 -56.47 -26.53 24.68
N GLN A 445 -57.07 -26.92 23.55
CA GLN A 445 -58.40 -27.55 23.53
C GLN A 445 -58.47 -28.89 24.28
N ARG A 446 -57.34 -29.54 24.58
CA ARG A 446 -57.28 -30.81 25.33
C ARG A 446 -57.05 -30.63 26.84
N PHE A 447 -56.79 -29.42 27.32
CA PHE A 447 -56.62 -29.13 28.74
C PHE A 447 -57.60 -28.02 29.17
N SER A 448 -58.64 -28.40 29.92
CA SER A 448 -59.65 -27.48 30.45
C SER A 448 -59.14 -26.66 31.65
N PHE A 449 -58.06 -25.89 31.46
CA PHE A 449 -57.56 -24.95 32.44
C PHE A 449 -57.46 -23.55 31.83
N ASP A 450 -57.79 -22.53 32.62
CA ASP A 450 -57.75 -21.11 32.23
C ASP A 450 -56.29 -20.65 32.08
N LEU A 451 -55.71 -20.93 30.91
CA LEU A 451 -54.32 -20.63 30.53
C LEU A 451 -54.13 -19.17 30.06
N SER A 452 -55.16 -18.33 30.17
CA SER A 452 -55.14 -16.95 29.68
C SER A 452 -53.99 -16.10 30.24
N ARG A 453 -53.56 -16.35 31.49
CA ARG A 453 -52.38 -15.69 32.10
C ARG A 453 -51.02 -16.27 31.68
N MET A 454 -50.94 -17.55 31.33
CA MET A 454 -49.69 -18.15 30.83
C MET A 454 -49.44 -17.82 29.35
N LEU A 455 -50.51 -17.56 28.58
CA LEU A 455 -50.42 -17.15 27.18
C LEU A 455 -50.01 -15.68 27.00
N SER A 456 -50.32 -14.80 27.97
CA SER A 456 -49.98 -13.36 27.90
C SER A 456 -48.51 -13.03 28.21
N GLU A 457 -47.73 -13.98 28.74
CA GLU A 457 -46.34 -13.76 29.17
C GLU A 457 -45.28 -14.45 28.28
N GLY A 458 -45.72 -15.18 27.25
CA GLY A 458 -44.87 -16.01 26.38
C GLY A 458 -44.64 -17.44 26.94
N HIS A 459 -44.06 -18.32 26.12
CA HIS A 459 -43.76 -19.71 26.50
C HIS A 459 -42.29 -19.86 26.92
N ALA A 460 -42.04 -20.10 28.21
CA ALA A 460 -40.69 -20.30 28.74
C ALA A 460 -40.09 -21.67 28.37
N PHE A 461 -38.79 -21.72 28.17
CA PHE A 461 -38.00 -22.93 27.95
C PHE A 461 -36.62 -22.81 28.63
N ASN A 462 -36.04 -23.96 28.98
CA ASN A 462 -34.71 -24.04 29.60
C ASN A 462 -33.65 -24.62 28.63
N SER A 463 -34.06 -25.02 27.44
CA SER A 463 -33.21 -25.54 26.37
C SER A 463 -34.02 -25.51 25.05
N MET A 464 -33.36 -25.19 23.95
CA MET A 464 -33.90 -25.21 22.60
C MET A 464 -32.98 -25.99 21.67
N THR A 465 -33.57 -26.79 20.80
CA THR A 465 -32.87 -27.50 19.72
C THR A 465 -33.60 -27.29 18.42
N GLY A 466 -32.85 -27.06 17.34
CA GLY A 466 -33.41 -26.92 16.00
C GLY A 466 -32.35 -27.20 14.95
N SER A 467 -32.76 -27.67 13.79
CA SER A 467 -31.90 -27.84 12.62
C SER A 467 -32.49 -27.00 11.50
N PHE A 468 -31.65 -26.21 10.86
CA PHE A 468 -32.02 -25.37 9.73
C PHE A 468 -31.11 -25.72 8.56
N PHE A 469 -31.67 -25.86 7.38
CA PHE A 469 -30.92 -26.04 6.14
C PHE A 469 -31.18 -24.85 5.23
N LEU A 470 -30.12 -24.25 4.74
CA LEU A 470 -30.15 -23.13 3.79
C LEU A 470 -29.74 -23.65 2.41
N GLU A 471 -30.52 -23.32 1.39
CA GLU A 471 -30.19 -23.62 0.00
C GLU A 471 -30.94 -22.67 -0.94
N ASN A 472 -30.21 -21.94 -1.81
CA ASN A 472 -30.79 -21.03 -2.83
C ASN A 472 -31.81 -20.02 -2.25
N GLY A 473 -31.47 -19.38 -1.14
CA GLY A 473 -32.33 -18.41 -0.45
C GLY A 473 -33.54 -19.03 0.28
N LEU A 474 -33.67 -20.35 0.28
CA LEU A 474 -34.72 -21.08 1.00
C LEU A 474 -34.17 -21.62 2.32
N VAL A 475 -34.98 -21.48 3.38
CA VAL A 475 -34.74 -22.10 4.68
C VAL A 475 -35.72 -23.25 4.86
N SER A 476 -35.21 -24.43 5.20
CA SER A 476 -36.01 -25.58 5.65
C SER A 476 -35.61 -25.99 7.07
N ILE A 477 -36.57 -26.55 7.81
CA ILE A 477 -36.47 -26.85 9.25
C ILE A 477 -36.85 -28.31 9.49
#